data_AF-A0A4Q2YX42-F1
#
_entry.id   AF-A0A4Q2YX42-F1
#
_cell.length_a   1.000
_cell.length_b   1.000
_cell.length_c   1.000
_cell.angle_alpha   90.00
_cell.angle_beta   90.00
_cell.angle_gamma   90.00
#
_symmetry.space_group_name_H-M   'P 1'
#
loop_
_entity.id
_entity.type
_entity.pdbx_description
1 polymer ?
#
loop_
_entity_poly.entity_id
_entity_poly.type
_entity_poly.pdbx_seq_one_letter_code
_entity_poly.pdbx_strand_id
1 'polypeptide(L)'
;MGILAATLIGLQPMEAQEEWRQKNRENEIQQVEVWETKLQEASNLDGFEKLQSLSIGLRNMAHRLTLSDHGPEVDDLYLRIQAAMLAVPGHAEYYRDRILDTRLEYEKIKGKGEIDREAGARTHLSNAQQDGFRTMAYLPSVGTVRVLGELLSDERGYTKLPANPTLDEMEVAAMEVPNCKGAAKALVCLPIVSKPQDKDWMMMTYEDVAPWREWYGQIKAGNRTFRFAGDPTEYDLDGPAPAEKLERIARAEKRDAERAARPRRLPEPQVEARTEAPENKSSMLWISSAVLLIAASGYGWLRSRKR
;
A
#
# COMPACT_ATOMS: atom_id res chain seq x y z
N MET A 1 47.64 -18.75 19.66
CA MET A 1 46.99 -20.06 19.52
C MET A 1 45.56 -19.83 19.08
N GLY A 2 45.29 -19.90 17.77
CA GLY A 2 43.96 -19.70 17.19
C GLY A 2 43.36 -21.05 16.83
N ILE A 3 42.22 -21.38 17.43
CA ILE A 3 41.45 -22.58 17.09
C ILE A 3 40.56 -22.20 15.91
N LEU A 4 40.94 -22.67 14.71
CA LEU A 4 40.08 -22.72 13.54
C LEU A 4 39.02 -23.81 13.78
N ALA A 5 37.84 -23.40 14.23
CA ALA A 5 36.67 -24.28 14.24
C ALA A 5 36.20 -24.45 12.78
N ALA A 6 36.61 -25.54 12.15
CA ALA A 6 36.07 -25.96 10.86
C ALA A 6 34.60 -26.36 11.06
N THR A 7 33.69 -25.50 10.62
CA THR A 7 32.26 -25.80 10.56
C THR A 7 32.04 -26.91 9.53
N LEU A 8 31.90 -28.15 10.01
CA LEU A 8 31.39 -29.27 9.23
C LEU A 8 29.92 -28.98 8.90
N ILE A 9 29.68 -28.27 7.78
CA ILE A 9 28.38 -28.24 7.15
C ILE A 9 28.15 -29.65 6.62
N GLY A 10 27.42 -30.46 7.38
CA GLY A 10 27.05 -31.81 7.01
C GLY A 10 26.24 -31.77 5.71
N LEU A 11 26.87 -32.18 4.61
CA LEU A 11 26.18 -32.48 3.37
C LEU A 11 25.12 -33.53 3.68
N GLN A 12 23.85 -33.18 3.53
CA GLN A 12 22.81 -34.20 3.53
C GLN A 12 23.14 -35.21 2.43
N PRO A 13 22.92 -36.52 2.67
CA PRO A 13 23.09 -37.53 1.64
C PRO A 13 22.25 -37.14 0.42
N MET A 14 22.80 -37.24 -0.79
CA MET A 14 22.08 -36.94 -2.04
C MET A 14 20.71 -37.64 -2.10
N GLU A 15 20.63 -38.87 -1.59
CA GLU A 15 19.39 -39.65 -1.52
C GLU A 15 18.29 -38.97 -0.71
N ALA A 16 18.63 -38.37 0.44
CA ALA A 16 17.65 -37.66 1.28
C ALA A 16 17.13 -36.38 0.60
N GLN A 17 17.98 -35.72 -0.19
CA GLN A 17 17.57 -34.54 -0.96
C GLN A 17 16.64 -34.91 -2.12
N GLU A 18 16.90 -36.02 -2.80
CA GLU A 18 16.05 -36.52 -3.89
C GLU A 18 14.69 -36.99 -3.38
N GLU A 19 14.66 -37.75 -2.27
CA GLU A 19 13.41 -38.17 -1.61
C GLU A 19 12.55 -36.96 -1.19
N TRP A 20 13.18 -35.94 -0.60
CA TRP A 20 12.48 -34.71 -0.22
C TRP A 20 11.89 -33.99 -1.44
N ARG A 21 12.64 -33.87 -2.54
CA ARG A 21 12.17 -33.24 -3.79
C ARG A 21 10.99 -34.01 -4.38
N GLN A 22 11.08 -35.34 -4.44
CA GLN A 22 10.00 -36.18 -4.94
C GLN A 22 8.73 -36.01 -4.10
N LYS A 23 8.85 -36.08 -2.77
CA LYS A 23 7.72 -35.89 -1.87
C LYS A 23 7.10 -34.49 -1.98
N ASN A 24 7.92 -33.46 -2.14
CA ASN A 24 7.42 -32.11 -2.38
C ASN A 24 6.64 -32.00 -3.68
N ARG A 25 7.13 -32.63 -4.75
CA ARG A 25 6.45 -32.66 -6.04
C ARG A 25 5.13 -33.44 -5.96
N GLU A 26 5.08 -34.56 -5.25
CA GLU A 26 3.85 -35.31 -4.99
C GLU A 26 2.82 -34.46 -4.22
N ASN A 27 3.26 -33.77 -3.16
CA ASN A 27 2.40 -32.85 -2.41
C ASN A 27 1.90 -31.68 -3.26
N GLU A 28 2.73 -31.18 -4.17
CA GLU A 28 2.35 -30.11 -5.10
C GLU A 28 1.27 -30.57 -6.08
N ILE A 29 1.45 -31.74 -6.70
CA ILE A 29 0.46 -32.32 -7.62
C ILE A 29 -0.89 -32.51 -6.90
N GLN A 30 -0.89 -33.06 -5.69
CA GLN A 30 -2.11 -33.21 -4.89
C GLN A 30 -2.76 -31.86 -4.57
N GLN A 31 -1.96 -30.82 -4.27
CA GLN A 31 -2.49 -29.47 -4.03
C GLN A 31 -3.11 -28.88 -5.30
N VAL A 32 -2.48 -29.07 -6.46
CA VAL A 32 -3.04 -28.65 -7.76
C VAL A 32 -4.37 -29.33 -8.02
N GLU A 33 -4.47 -30.65 -7.84
CA GLU A 33 -5.73 -31.41 -8.04
C GLU A 33 -6.88 -30.91 -7.13
N VAL A 34 -6.58 -30.63 -5.86
CA VAL A 34 -7.57 -30.07 -4.92
C VAL A 34 -8.09 -28.71 -5.40
N TRP A 35 -7.20 -27.85 -5.88
CA TRP A 35 -7.58 -26.51 -6.32
C TRP A 35 -8.21 -26.47 -7.70
N GLU A 36 -7.87 -27.40 -8.60
CA GLU A 36 -8.59 -27.63 -9.86
C GLU A 36 -10.05 -28.00 -9.58
N THR A 37 -10.27 -28.93 -8.65
CA THR A 37 -11.63 -29.32 -8.23
C THR A 37 -12.39 -28.11 -7.67
N LYS A 38 -11.76 -27.33 -6.78
CA LYS A 38 -12.38 -26.11 -6.22
C LYS A 38 -12.64 -25.03 -7.26
N LEU A 39 -11.77 -24.88 -8.25
CA LEU A 39 -11.98 -23.95 -9.36
C LEU A 39 -13.19 -24.36 -10.19
N GLN A 40 -13.34 -25.66 -10.46
CA GLN A 40 -14.51 -26.20 -11.14
C GLN A 40 -15.79 -26.02 -10.31
N GLU A 41 -15.76 -26.32 -9.01
CA GLU A 41 -16.90 -26.07 -8.10
C GLU A 41 -17.29 -24.59 -8.10
N ALA A 42 -16.31 -23.70 -7.98
CA ALA A 42 -16.51 -22.25 -7.95
C ALA A 42 -17.07 -21.70 -9.27
N SER A 43 -16.92 -22.40 -10.39
CA SER A 43 -17.51 -21.98 -11.67
C SER A 43 -19.05 -21.89 -11.61
N ASN A 44 -19.68 -22.68 -10.72
CA ASN A 44 -21.12 -22.67 -10.48
C ASN A 44 -21.57 -21.62 -9.44
N LEU A 45 -20.63 -20.93 -8.80
CA LEU A 45 -20.92 -19.85 -7.85
C LEU A 45 -20.99 -18.50 -8.58
N ASP A 46 -21.87 -17.61 -8.13
CA ASP A 46 -21.99 -16.25 -8.65
C ASP A 46 -21.43 -15.22 -7.68
N GLY A 47 -21.04 -14.06 -8.21
CA GLY A 47 -20.65 -12.89 -7.41
C GLY A 47 -19.54 -13.16 -6.39
N PHE A 48 -19.75 -12.69 -5.15
CA PHE A 48 -18.73 -12.69 -4.11
C PHE A 48 -18.49 -14.04 -3.43
N GLU A 49 -19.42 -15.00 -3.55
CA GLU A 49 -19.21 -16.37 -3.03
C GLU A 49 -18.05 -17.05 -3.78
N LYS A 50 -17.95 -16.81 -5.10
CA LYS A 50 -16.82 -17.23 -5.93
C LYS A 50 -15.49 -16.65 -5.40
N LEU A 51 -15.46 -15.36 -5.04
CA LEU A 51 -14.25 -14.72 -4.50
C LEU A 51 -13.81 -15.34 -3.18
N GLN A 52 -14.76 -15.61 -2.27
CA GLN A 52 -14.46 -16.23 -1.00
C GLN A 52 -13.84 -17.63 -1.18
N SER A 53 -14.46 -18.44 -2.05
CA SER A 53 -14.00 -19.81 -2.36
C SER A 53 -12.60 -19.83 -2.97
N LEU A 54 -12.32 -18.93 -3.92
CA LEU A 54 -11.07 -18.93 -4.69
C LEU A 54 -9.90 -18.21 -4.02
N SER A 55 -10.16 -17.28 -3.09
CA SER A 55 -9.10 -16.43 -2.53
C SER A 55 -7.97 -17.20 -1.85
N ILE A 56 -8.29 -18.29 -1.14
CA ILE A 56 -7.30 -19.14 -0.48
C ILE A 56 -6.44 -19.86 -1.53
N GLY A 57 -7.06 -20.33 -2.61
CA GLY A 57 -6.36 -20.98 -3.72
C GLY A 57 -5.38 -20.03 -4.39
N LEU A 58 -5.80 -18.79 -4.68
CA LEU A 58 -4.93 -17.76 -5.24
C LEU A 58 -3.71 -17.53 -4.36
N ARG A 59 -3.90 -17.33 -3.04
CA ARG A 59 -2.80 -17.05 -2.11
C ARG A 59 -1.85 -18.25 -1.94
N ASN A 60 -2.37 -19.47 -1.98
CA ASN A 60 -1.57 -20.69 -1.90
C ASN A 60 -0.73 -20.89 -3.15
N MET A 61 -1.33 -20.78 -4.34
CA MET A 61 -0.58 -20.91 -5.59
C MET A 61 0.44 -19.78 -5.74
N ALA A 62 0.08 -18.55 -5.40
CA ALA A 62 1.02 -17.42 -5.40
C ALA A 62 2.24 -17.63 -4.48
N HIS A 63 2.05 -18.30 -3.33
CA HIS A 63 3.18 -18.67 -2.48
C HIS A 63 4.06 -19.74 -3.15
N ARG A 64 3.46 -20.75 -3.78
CA ARG A 64 4.21 -21.81 -4.49
C ARG A 64 5.05 -21.25 -5.64
N LEU A 65 4.56 -20.25 -6.35
CA LEU A 65 5.33 -19.53 -7.39
C LEU A 65 6.66 -18.94 -6.88
N THR A 66 6.77 -18.66 -5.58
CA THR A 66 8.01 -18.13 -4.99
C THR A 66 9.06 -19.22 -4.72
N LEU A 67 8.70 -20.49 -4.82
CA LEU A 67 9.60 -21.62 -4.67
C LEU A 67 10.30 -21.91 -5.99
N SER A 68 11.61 -22.15 -5.99
CA SER A 68 12.39 -22.35 -7.22
C SER A 68 12.09 -23.66 -7.96
N ASP A 69 11.38 -24.59 -7.31
CA ASP A 69 11.16 -25.97 -7.75
C ASP A 69 9.69 -26.29 -8.07
N HIS A 70 8.81 -25.29 -8.18
CA HIS A 70 7.42 -25.53 -8.57
C HIS A 70 7.31 -25.96 -10.04
N GLY A 71 6.32 -26.81 -10.33
CA GLY A 71 6.03 -27.21 -11.71
C GLY A 71 5.10 -26.24 -12.45
N PRO A 72 5.03 -26.36 -13.80
CA PRO A 72 4.25 -25.47 -14.65
C PRO A 72 2.72 -25.55 -14.40
N GLU A 73 2.24 -26.61 -13.76
CA GLU A 73 0.82 -26.75 -13.40
C GLU A 73 0.41 -25.73 -12.32
N VAL A 74 1.35 -25.29 -11.48
CA VAL A 74 1.10 -24.22 -10.49
C VAL A 74 0.92 -22.88 -11.18
N ASP A 75 1.73 -22.58 -12.20
CA ASP A 75 1.60 -21.36 -13.02
C ASP A 75 0.23 -21.29 -13.70
N ASP A 76 -0.15 -22.36 -14.41
CA ASP A 76 -1.42 -22.42 -15.13
C ASP A 76 -2.61 -22.26 -14.18
N LEU A 77 -2.60 -23.02 -13.07
CA LEU A 77 -3.67 -22.97 -12.09
C LEU A 77 -3.76 -21.60 -11.40
N TYR A 78 -2.63 -20.99 -11.05
CA TYR A 78 -2.60 -19.62 -10.50
C TYR A 78 -3.26 -18.63 -11.45
N LEU A 79 -2.88 -18.64 -12.73
CA LEU A 79 -3.42 -17.73 -13.73
C LEU A 79 -4.92 -17.96 -13.97
N ARG A 80 -5.37 -19.22 -13.97
CA ARG A 80 -6.80 -19.55 -14.12
C ARG A 80 -7.63 -19.11 -12.92
N ILE A 81 -7.14 -19.29 -11.70
CA ILE A 81 -7.80 -18.78 -10.48
C ILE A 81 -7.83 -17.24 -10.51
N GLN A 82 -6.71 -16.61 -10.86
CA GLN A 82 -6.62 -15.15 -10.96
C GLN A 82 -7.65 -14.61 -11.97
N ALA A 83 -7.71 -15.19 -13.17
CA ALA A 83 -8.66 -14.81 -14.20
C ALA A 83 -10.12 -14.98 -13.75
N ALA A 84 -10.44 -16.09 -13.08
CA ALA A 84 -11.79 -16.33 -12.57
C ALA A 84 -12.21 -15.31 -11.50
N MET A 85 -11.28 -14.86 -10.65
CA MET A 85 -11.54 -13.82 -9.65
C MET A 85 -11.66 -12.43 -10.27
N LEU A 86 -10.80 -12.09 -11.24
CA LEU A 86 -10.85 -10.82 -11.98
C LEU A 86 -12.11 -10.68 -12.83
N ALA A 87 -12.73 -11.80 -13.23
CA ALA A 87 -14.00 -11.80 -13.96
C ALA A 87 -15.21 -11.41 -13.10
N VAL A 88 -15.09 -11.40 -11.76
CA VAL A 88 -16.17 -10.98 -10.86
C VAL A 88 -16.20 -9.46 -10.75
N PRO A 89 -17.28 -8.78 -11.19
CA PRO A 89 -17.38 -7.33 -11.04
C PRO A 89 -17.33 -6.92 -9.56
N GLY A 90 -16.52 -5.91 -9.26
CA GLY A 90 -16.37 -5.43 -7.87
C GLY A 90 -15.45 -6.29 -7.00
N HIS A 91 -14.57 -7.11 -7.58
CA HIS A 91 -13.70 -8.01 -6.80
C HIS A 91 -12.82 -7.28 -5.79
N ALA A 92 -12.34 -6.09 -6.12
CA ALA A 92 -11.52 -5.29 -5.21
C ALA A 92 -12.36 -4.63 -4.11
N GLU A 93 -13.53 -4.10 -4.47
CA GLU A 93 -14.49 -3.49 -3.57
C GLU A 93 -14.97 -4.48 -2.50
N TYR A 94 -15.18 -5.75 -2.85
CA TYR A 94 -15.50 -6.80 -1.89
C TYR A 94 -14.47 -6.88 -0.74
N TYR A 95 -13.17 -6.87 -1.06
CA TYR A 95 -12.11 -6.92 -0.04
C TYR A 95 -11.98 -5.60 0.73
N ARG A 96 -12.19 -4.46 0.06
CA ARG A 96 -12.25 -3.14 0.71
C ARG A 96 -13.32 -3.13 1.78
N ASP A 97 -14.53 -3.50 1.41
CA ASP A 97 -15.71 -3.39 2.27
C ASP A 97 -15.55 -4.31 3.49
N ARG A 98 -15.07 -5.55 3.29
CA ARG A 98 -14.74 -6.45 4.40
C ARG A 98 -13.69 -5.88 5.37
N ILE A 99 -12.65 -5.21 4.86
CA ILE A 99 -11.62 -4.56 5.71
C ILE A 99 -12.23 -3.37 6.47
N LEU A 100 -13.01 -2.52 5.81
CA LEU A 100 -13.59 -1.32 6.40
C LEU A 100 -14.68 -1.65 7.43
N ASP A 101 -15.51 -2.66 7.16
CA ASP A 101 -16.58 -3.09 8.06
C ASP A 101 -16.00 -3.70 9.35
N THR A 102 -15.04 -4.61 9.23
CA THR A 102 -14.36 -5.21 10.40
C THR A 102 -13.56 -4.16 11.21
N ARG A 103 -13.00 -3.15 10.55
CA ARG A 103 -12.38 -1.99 11.23
C ARG A 103 -13.40 -1.22 12.04
N LEU A 104 -14.55 -0.90 11.44
CA LEU A 104 -15.62 -0.17 12.10
C LEU A 104 -16.17 -0.95 13.31
N GLU A 105 -16.29 -2.27 13.21
CA GLU A 105 -16.69 -3.14 14.33
C GLU A 105 -15.68 -3.12 15.46
N TYR A 106 -14.39 -3.22 15.15
CA TYR A 106 -13.32 -3.13 16.14
C TYR A 106 -13.33 -1.77 16.86
N GLU A 107 -13.47 -0.67 16.14
CA GLU A 107 -13.54 0.69 16.70
C GLU A 107 -14.72 0.89 17.65
N LYS A 108 -15.85 0.18 17.43
CA LYS A 108 -16.99 0.21 18.35
C LYS A 108 -16.70 -0.46 19.69
N ILE A 109 -15.69 -1.31 19.80
CA ILE A 109 -15.41 -2.10 21.01
C ILE A 109 -14.12 -1.64 21.70
N LYS A 110 -13.14 -1.17 20.91
CA LYS A 110 -11.83 -0.71 21.37
C LYS A 110 -11.93 0.27 22.54
N GLY A 111 -11.25 -0.05 23.63
CA GLY A 111 -11.13 0.82 24.81
C GLY A 111 -12.38 0.86 25.71
N LYS A 112 -13.37 -0.01 25.49
CA LYS A 112 -14.57 -0.10 26.34
C LYS A 112 -14.42 -0.98 27.58
N GLY A 113 -13.25 -1.59 27.79
CA GLY A 113 -12.98 -2.49 28.91
C GLY A 113 -13.48 -3.93 28.72
N GLU A 114 -14.05 -4.27 27.55
CA GLU A 114 -14.46 -5.63 27.19
C GLU A 114 -13.27 -6.41 26.57
N ILE A 115 -12.28 -6.78 27.39
CA ILE A 115 -10.97 -7.30 26.95
C ILE A 115 -11.10 -8.47 25.95
N ASP A 116 -11.87 -9.52 26.28
CA ASP A 116 -12.02 -10.70 25.42
C ASP A 116 -12.69 -10.38 24.09
N ARG A 117 -13.69 -9.49 24.13
CA ARG A 117 -14.42 -9.07 22.94
C ARG A 117 -13.55 -8.19 22.03
N GLU A 118 -12.76 -7.30 22.62
CA GLU A 118 -11.79 -6.49 21.91
C GLU A 118 -10.71 -7.35 21.24
N ALA A 119 -10.18 -8.36 21.95
CA ALA A 119 -9.22 -9.32 21.40
C ALA A 119 -9.81 -10.12 20.23
N GLY A 120 -11.06 -10.56 20.35
CA GLY A 120 -11.80 -11.23 19.27
C GLY A 120 -11.96 -10.32 18.05
N ALA A 121 -12.47 -9.10 18.24
CA ALA A 121 -12.66 -8.13 17.16
C ALA A 121 -11.34 -7.74 16.48
N ARG A 122 -10.24 -7.60 17.24
CA ARG A 122 -8.90 -7.36 16.71
C ARG A 122 -8.42 -8.51 15.82
N THR A 123 -8.64 -9.75 16.25
CA THR A 123 -8.32 -10.94 15.45
C THR A 123 -9.10 -10.97 14.13
N HIS A 124 -10.40 -10.65 14.17
CA HIS A 124 -11.22 -10.57 12.94
C HIS A 124 -10.73 -9.50 11.97
N LEU A 125 -10.40 -8.31 12.47
CA LEU A 125 -9.81 -7.24 11.69
C LEU A 125 -8.46 -7.65 11.08
N SER A 126 -7.55 -8.23 11.88
CA SER A 126 -6.25 -8.71 11.41
C SER A 126 -6.41 -9.72 10.27
N ASN A 127 -7.32 -10.67 10.42
CA ASN A 127 -7.62 -11.67 9.39
C ASN A 127 -8.19 -11.03 8.11
N ALA A 128 -9.13 -10.09 8.25
CA ALA A 128 -9.70 -9.37 7.11
C ALA A 128 -8.64 -8.56 6.34
N GLN A 129 -7.75 -7.86 7.06
CA GLN A 129 -6.64 -7.13 6.46
C GLN A 129 -5.65 -8.07 5.76
N GLN A 130 -5.22 -9.14 6.43
CA GLN A 130 -4.28 -10.11 5.89
C GLN A 130 -4.85 -10.78 4.63
N ASP A 131 -6.08 -11.27 4.69
CA ASP A 131 -6.75 -11.89 3.55
C ASP A 131 -6.97 -10.89 2.41
N GLY A 132 -7.52 -9.72 2.71
CA GLY A 132 -7.90 -8.74 1.70
C GLY A 132 -6.70 -8.14 0.98
N PHE A 133 -5.71 -7.61 1.71
CA PHE A 133 -4.53 -7.02 1.07
C PHE A 133 -3.69 -8.06 0.34
N ARG A 134 -3.48 -9.25 0.92
CA ARG A 134 -2.70 -10.31 0.26
C ARG A 134 -3.41 -10.83 -0.99
N THR A 135 -4.74 -10.92 -1.00
CA THR A 135 -5.48 -11.33 -2.20
C THR A 135 -5.41 -10.26 -3.27
N MET A 136 -5.65 -8.98 -2.92
CA MET A 136 -5.54 -7.87 -3.86
C MET A 136 -4.13 -7.71 -4.45
N ALA A 137 -3.07 -8.05 -3.71
CA ALA A 137 -1.70 -8.08 -4.21
C ALA A 137 -1.48 -9.01 -5.41
N TYR A 138 -2.39 -9.96 -5.65
CA TYR A 138 -2.35 -10.93 -6.75
C TYR A 138 -3.45 -10.72 -7.79
N LEU A 139 -4.18 -9.59 -7.75
CA LEU A 139 -5.26 -9.28 -8.69
C LEU A 139 -4.94 -8.00 -9.46
N PRO A 140 -4.09 -8.04 -10.51
CA PRO A 140 -3.74 -6.86 -11.29
C PRO A 140 -4.95 -6.35 -12.08
N SER A 141 -5.55 -5.27 -11.60
CA SER A 141 -6.66 -4.60 -12.28
C SER A 141 -6.75 -3.13 -11.88
N VAL A 142 -7.40 -2.32 -12.70
CA VAL A 142 -7.70 -0.92 -12.38
C VAL A 142 -8.49 -0.79 -11.08
N GLY A 143 -9.49 -1.65 -10.88
CA GLY A 143 -10.30 -1.66 -9.64
C GLY A 143 -9.43 -1.91 -8.39
N THR A 144 -8.49 -2.86 -8.46
CA THR A 144 -7.54 -3.13 -7.38
C THR A 144 -6.66 -1.90 -7.08
N VAL A 145 -6.08 -1.28 -8.11
CA VAL A 145 -5.24 -0.08 -7.94
C VAL A 145 -6.03 1.07 -7.33
N ARG A 146 -7.27 1.27 -7.79
CA ARG A 146 -8.18 2.28 -7.25
C ARG A 146 -8.46 2.06 -5.76
N VAL A 147 -8.91 0.87 -5.38
CA VAL A 147 -9.24 0.51 -3.99
C VAL A 147 -8.03 0.63 -3.08
N LEU A 148 -6.89 0.06 -3.46
CA LEU A 148 -5.67 0.15 -2.66
C LEU A 148 -5.22 1.61 -2.52
N GLY A 149 -5.30 2.39 -3.60
CA GLY A 149 -4.99 3.82 -3.58
C GLY A 149 -5.88 4.64 -2.65
N GLU A 150 -7.17 4.35 -2.57
CA GLU A 150 -8.09 4.95 -1.59
C GLU A 150 -7.68 4.61 -0.15
N LEU A 151 -7.34 3.34 0.09
CA LEU A 151 -6.91 2.86 1.41
C LEU A 151 -5.55 3.43 1.87
N LEU A 152 -4.74 4.02 0.98
CA LEU A 152 -3.51 4.74 1.38
C LEU A 152 -3.78 5.96 2.27
N SER A 153 -5.00 6.49 2.27
CA SER A 153 -5.40 7.61 3.12
C SER A 153 -6.00 7.15 4.46
N ASP A 154 -6.20 5.85 4.65
CA ASP A 154 -6.76 5.29 5.88
C ASP A 154 -5.66 4.98 6.91
N GLU A 155 -5.37 5.99 7.73
CA GLU A 155 -4.34 5.96 8.78
C GLU A 155 -4.86 5.41 10.12
N ARG A 156 -6.11 4.91 10.18
CA ARG A 156 -6.70 4.39 11.43
C ARG A 156 -5.90 3.20 11.96
N GLY A 157 -5.59 3.22 13.26
CA GLY A 157 -4.72 2.25 13.91
C GLY A 157 -3.22 2.56 13.82
N TYR A 158 -2.83 3.65 13.16
CA TYR A 158 -1.44 4.12 13.20
C TYR A 158 -1.11 4.74 14.55
N THR A 159 -0.05 4.25 15.18
CA THR A 159 0.53 4.84 16.39
C THR A 159 1.90 5.38 16.06
N LYS A 160 2.08 6.71 16.14
CA LYS A 160 3.38 7.34 15.94
C LYS A 160 4.24 7.09 17.17
N LEU A 161 5.32 6.32 16.99
CA LEU A 161 6.30 6.08 18.03
C LEU A 161 7.20 7.32 18.25
N PRO A 162 7.66 7.57 19.48
CA PRO A 162 8.72 8.55 19.74
C PRO A 162 10.04 8.11 19.09
N ALA A 163 11.04 9.00 19.06
CA ALA A 163 12.33 8.72 18.40
C ALA A 163 13.08 7.51 18.98
N ASN A 164 12.92 7.25 20.29
CA ASN A 164 13.51 6.13 21.00
C ASN A 164 12.39 5.41 21.78
N PRO A 165 11.58 4.57 21.11
CA PRO A 165 10.44 3.94 21.75
C PRO A 165 10.88 2.88 22.76
N THR A 166 10.10 2.70 23.82
CA THR A 166 10.25 1.55 24.72
C THR A 166 9.72 0.28 24.05
N LEU A 167 10.09 -0.90 24.57
CA LEU A 167 9.53 -2.17 24.09
C LEU A 167 8.01 -2.19 24.20
N ASP A 168 7.46 -1.73 25.33
CA ASP A 168 6.02 -1.64 25.55
C ASP A 168 5.33 -0.74 24.50
N GLU A 169 5.93 0.40 24.16
CA GLU A 169 5.40 1.29 23.12
C GLU A 169 5.43 0.62 21.75
N MET A 170 6.50 -0.11 21.43
CA MET A 170 6.61 -0.88 20.18
C MET A 170 5.57 -2.00 20.11
N GLU A 171 5.36 -2.73 21.21
CA GLU A 171 4.35 -3.78 21.30
C GLU A 171 2.96 -3.21 21.09
N VAL A 172 2.61 -2.12 21.79
CA VAL A 172 1.31 -1.43 21.64
C VAL A 172 1.12 -0.94 20.21
N ALA A 173 2.14 -0.33 19.60
CA ALA A 173 2.06 0.11 18.20
C ALA A 173 1.96 -1.06 17.21
N ALA A 174 2.50 -2.23 17.54
CA ALA A 174 2.42 -3.44 16.71
C ALA A 174 1.08 -4.17 16.83
N MET A 175 0.27 -3.89 17.85
CA MET A 175 -1.06 -4.50 18.03
C MET A 175 -2.04 -4.14 16.91
N GLU A 176 -1.83 -3.02 16.23
CA GLU A 176 -2.69 -2.56 15.13
C GLU A 176 -1.87 -2.20 13.90
N VAL A 177 -2.27 -2.78 12.76
CA VAL A 177 -1.69 -2.41 11.47
C VAL A 177 -2.65 -1.42 10.79
N PRO A 178 -2.21 -0.21 10.43
CA PRO A 178 -3.05 0.71 9.68
C PRO A 178 -3.28 0.23 8.24
N ASN A 179 -4.48 0.50 7.72
CA ASN A 179 -4.88 0.07 6.38
C ASN A 179 -3.95 0.60 5.29
N CYS A 180 -3.48 1.84 5.43
CA CYS A 180 -2.54 2.45 4.47
C CYS A 180 -1.23 1.66 4.31
N LYS A 181 -0.72 1.03 5.37
CA LYS A 181 0.49 0.19 5.32
C LYS A 181 0.22 -1.12 4.56
N GLY A 182 -0.91 -1.76 4.82
CA GLY A 182 -1.35 -2.95 4.08
C GLY A 182 -1.57 -2.66 2.59
N ALA A 183 -2.18 -1.52 2.28
CA ALA A 183 -2.41 -1.08 0.91
C ALA A 183 -1.11 -0.81 0.15
N ALA A 184 -0.16 -0.10 0.76
CA ALA A 184 1.15 0.16 0.17
C ALA A 184 1.93 -1.14 -0.10
N LYS A 185 1.90 -2.11 0.82
CA LYS A 185 2.51 -3.44 0.62
C LYS A 185 1.87 -4.18 -0.55
N ALA A 186 0.54 -4.16 -0.66
CA ALA A 186 -0.15 -4.80 -1.77
C ALA A 186 0.17 -4.14 -3.12
N LEU A 187 0.26 -2.81 -3.17
CA LEU A 187 0.66 -2.06 -4.37
C LEU A 187 2.09 -2.39 -4.83
N VAL A 188 3.03 -2.58 -3.89
CA VAL A 188 4.40 -3.03 -4.21
C VAL A 188 4.40 -4.40 -4.87
N CYS A 189 3.51 -5.31 -4.47
CA CYS A 189 3.45 -6.66 -5.03
C CYS A 189 2.78 -6.71 -6.40
N LEU A 190 1.95 -5.73 -6.77
CA LEU A 190 1.35 -5.70 -8.10
C LEU A 190 2.43 -5.54 -9.19
N PRO A 191 2.21 -6.10 -10.39
CA PRO A 191 3.14 -5.98 -11.51
C PRO A 191 3.04 -4.60 -12.17
N ILE A 192 3.02 -3.50 -11.41
CA ILE A 192 2.95 -2.13 -11.96
C ILE A 192 4.34 -1.74 -12.50
N VAL A 193 4.39 -1.14 -13.70
CA VAL A 193 5.62 -0.55 -14.23
C VAL A 193 5.84 0.83 -13.63
N SER A 194 7.10 1.18 -13.34
CA SER A 194 7.49 2.49 -12.79
C SER A 194 6.86 2.81 -11.43
N LYS A 195 6.98 1.87 -10.49
CA LYS A 195 6.56 2.06 -9.09
C LYS A 195 7.30 3.24 -8.45
N PRO A 196 6.67 3.99 -7.52
CA PRO A 196 7.34 5.09 -6.83
C PRO A 196 8.53 4.62 -5.97
N GLN A 197 8.51 3.36 -5.55
CA GLN A 197 9.61 2.71 -4.85
C GLN A 197 9.65 1.23 -5.20
N ASP A 198 10.86 0.70 -5.33
CA ASP A 198 11.13 -0.73 -5.47
C ASP A 198 11.84 -1.20 -4.20
N LYS A 199 11.03 -1.51 -3.19
CA LYS A 199 11.47 -1.89 -1.84
C LYS A 199 10.86 -3.23 -1.50
N ASP A 200 11.60 -4.06 -0.77
CA ASP A 200 11.04 -5.28 -0.19
C ASP A 200 9.84 -4.92 0.69
N TRP A 201 8.67 -5.47 0.34
CA TRP A 201 7.40 -5.24 1.02
C TRP A 201 7.44 -5.68 2.50
N MET A 202 8.31 -6.64 2.86
CA MET A 202 8.50 -7.05 4.25
C MET A 202 9.11 -5.93 5.09
N MET A 203 10.00 -5.15 4.49
CA MET A 203 10.77 -4.06 5.13
C MET A 203 10.08 -2.68 5.05
N MET A 204 8.85 -2.62 4.54
CA MET A 204 8.10 -1.37 4.45
C MET A 204 7.67 -0.86 5.83
N THR A 205 8.01 0.40 6.11
CA THR A 205 7.59 1.19 7.26
C THR A 205 6.40 2.09 6.89
N TYR A 206 5.97 2.93 7.83
CA TYR A 206 4.87 3.86 7.60
C TYR A 206 5.29 5.02 6.68
N GLU A 207 6.53 5.47 6.78
CA GLU A 207 7.09 6.56 5.99
C GLU A 207 7.10 6.22 4.50
N ASP A 208 7.23 4.93 4.18
CA ASP A 208 7.15 4.41 2.80
C ASP A 208 5.74 4.53 2.20
N VAL A 209 4.70 4.90 2.97
CA VAL A 209 3.34 5.12 2.43
C VAL A 209 3.28 6.44 1.65
N ALA A 210 4.06 7.45 2.01
CA ALA A 210 3.97 8.78 1.43
C ALA A 210 4.24 8.82 -0.10
N PRO A 211 5.29 8.16 -0.64
CA PRO A 211 5.52 8.09 -2.08
C PRO A 211 4.36 7.43 -2.85
N TRP A 212 3.75 6.39 -2.28
CA TRP A 212 2.56 5.74 -2.87
C TRP A 212 1.36 6.67 -2.90
N ARG A 213 1.14 7.43 -1.81
CA ARG A 213 0.04 8.40 -1.72
C ARG A 213 0.19 9.51 -2.75
N GLU A 214 1.40 10.03 -2.93
CA GLU A 214 1.68 11.02 -3.97
C GLU A 214 1.47 10.43 -5.37
N TRP A 215 2.02 9.24 -5.63
CA TRP A 215 1.85 8.53 -6.91
C TRP A 215 0.37 8.34 -7.26
N TYR A 216 -0.44 7.85 -6.32
CA TYR A 216 -1.88 7.66 -6.53
C TYR A 216 -2.60 9.01 -6.68
N GLY A 217 -2.21 10.03 -5.91
CA GLY A 217 -2.73 11.39 -6.04
C GLY A 217 -2.53 11.98 -7.43
N GLN A 218 -1.36 11.74 -8.06
CA GLN A 218 -1.10 12.18 -9.44
C GLN A 218 -1.98 11.46 -10.46
N ILE A 219 -2.26 10.17 -10.27
CA ILE A 219 -3.17 9.41 -11.14
C ILE A 219 -4.61 9.93 -10.99
N LYS A 220 -5.06 10.10 -9.74
CA LYS A 220 -6.39 10.65 -9.41
C LYS A 220 -6.58 12.07 -9.97
N ALA A 221 -5.53 12.87 -10.01
CA ALA A 221 -5.54 14.20 -10.63
C ALA A 221 -5.49 14.15 -12.17
N GLY A 222 -5.30 12.98 -12.78
CA GLY A 222 -5.18 12.81 -14.24
C GLY A 222 -3.87 13.33 -14.82
N ASN A 223 -2.84 13.46 -13.97
CA ASN A 223 -1.48 13.90 -14.32
C ASN A 223 -0.53 12.73 -14.58
N ARG A 224 -0.95 11.51 -14.23
CA ARG A 224 -0.18 10.28 -14.40
C ARG A 224 -1.11 9.13 -14.81
N THR A 225 -0.57 8.17 -15.55
CA THR A 225 -1.16 6.86 -15.83
C THR A 225 -0.26 5.76 -15.29
N PHE A 226 -0.71 4.52 -15.36
CA PHE A 226 0.09 3.36 -15.00
C PHE A 226 -0.19 2.21 -15.97
N ARG A 227 0.73 1.26 -16.05
CA ARG A 227 0.54 0.01 -16.81
C ARG A 227 1.00 -1.19 -16.01
N PHE A 228 0.49 -2.36 -16.37
CA PHE A 228 0.95 -3.63 -15.81
C PHE A 228 2.08 -4.23 -16.66
N ALA A 229 3.00 -4.93 -16.04
CA ALA A 229 4.09 -5.62 -16.72
C ALA A 229 3.51 -6.68 -17.65
N GLY A 230 4.02 -6.75 -18.88
CA GLY A 230 3.48 -7.62 -19.94
C GLY A 230 2.28 -7.03 -20.69
N ASP A 231 1.66 -5.96 -20.20
CA ASP A 231 0.58 -5.26 -20.88
C ASP A 231 1.06 -3.89 -21.42
N PRO A 232 1.01 -3.64 -22.73
CA PRO A 232 1.40 -2.36 -23.30
C PRO A 232 0.38 -1.23 -23.02
N THR A 233 -0.80 -1.56 -22.51
CA THR A 233 -1.90 -0.61 -22.28
C THR A 233 -1.61 0.29 -21.08
N GLU A 234 -1.73 1.60 -21.28
CA GLU A 234 -1.73 2.58 -20.20
C GLU A 234 -3.15 2.74 -19.65
N TYR A 235 -3.26 2.79 -18.32
CA TYR A 235 -4.51 2.87 -17.57
C TYR A 235 -4.56 4.13 -16.71
N ASP A 236 -5.78 4.60 -16.49
CA ASP A 236 -6.13 5.47 -15.37
C ASP A 236 -7.05 4.73 -14.38
N LEU A 237 -7.76 5.46 -13.50
CA LEU A 237 -8.65 4.85 -12.50
C LEU A 237 -10.02 4.42 -13.06
N ASP A 238 -10.31 4.77 -14.31
CA ASP A 238 -11.57 4.48 -14.99
C ASP A 238 -11.41 3.40 -16.08
N GLY A 239 -10.18 3.07 -16.49
CA GLY A 239 -9.89 2.02 -17.46
C GLY A 239 -8.66 2.34 -18.31
N PRO A 240 -8.60 1.81 -19.55
CA PRO A 240 -7.60 2.22 -20.53
C PRO A 240 -7.63 3.74 -20.74
N ALA A 241 -6.47 4.39 -20.61
CA ALA A 241 -6.35 5.83 -20.71
C ALA A 241 -6.58 6.30 -22.16
N PRO A 242 -7.45 7.31 -22.40
CA PRO A 242 -7.66 7.86 -23.75
C PRO A 242 -6.38 8.45 -24.32
N ALA A 243 -6.17 8.32 -25.64
CA ALA A 243 -4.99 8.85 -26.33
C ALA A 243 -4.77 10.35 -26.08
N GLU A 244 -5.85 11.15 -26.05
CA GLU A 244 -5.79 12.58 -25.75
C GLU A 244 -5.19 12.87 -24.36
N LYS A 245 -5.51 12.03 -23.37
CA LYS A 245 -4.97 12.15 -22.01
C LYS A 245 -3.48 11.81 -22.00
N LEU A 246 -3.08 10.75 -22.69
CA LEU A 246 -1.68 10.36 -22.82
C LEU A 246 -0.85 11.47 -23.51
N GLU A 247 -1.37 12.05 -24.59
CA GLU A 247 -0.74 13.19 -25.26
C GLU A 247 -0.62 14.41 -24.33
N ARG A 248 -1.66 14.70 -23.54
CA ARG A 248 -1.64 15.81 -22.60
C ARG A 248 -0.55 15.63 -21.54
N ILE A 249 -0.41 14.42 -20.99
CA ILE A 249 0.63 14.06 -20.02
C ILE A 249 2.01 14.20 -20.67
N ALA A 250 2.23 13.59 -21.84
CA ALA A 250 3.51 13.66 -22.55
C ALA A 250 3.93 15.11 -22.89
N ARG A 251 2.98 15.96 -23.29
CA ARG A 251 3.23 17.40 -23.51
C ARG A 251 3.58 18.13 -22.21
N ALA A 252 2.97 17.76 -21.08
CA ALA A 252 3.29 18.34 -19.78
C ALA A 252 4.70 17.96 -19.33
N GLU A 253 5.04 16.67 -19.40
CA GLU A 253 6.38 16.16 -19.07
C GLU A 253 7.47 16.79 -19.93
N LYS A 254 7.22 16.95 -21.24
CA LYS A 254 8.14 17.65 -22.15
C LYS A 254 8.38 19.09 -21.72
N ARG A 255 7.32 19.83 -21.36
CA ARG A 255 7.45 21.22 -20.90
C ARG A 255 8.24 21.32 -19.59
N ASP A 256 8.03 20.37 -18.68
CA ASP A 256 8.74 20.34 -17.40
C ASP A 256 10.23 19.98 -17.60
N ALA A 257 10.53 19.05 -18.50
CA ALA A 257 11.91 18.75 -18.91
C ALA A 257 12.61 19.97 -19.56
N GLU A 258 11.93 20.70 -20.45
CA GLU A 258 12.45 21.93 -21.06
C GLU A 258 12.71 23.04 -20.03
N ARG A 259 11.83 23.17 -19.03
CA ARG A 259 12.03 24.11 -17.90
C ARG A 259 13.21 23.73 -17.04
N ALA A 260 13.37 22.45 -16.73
CA ALA A 260 14.48 21.93 -15.93
C ALA A 260 15.83 22.06 -16.65
N ALA A 261 15.85 21.91 -17.99
CA ALA A 261 17.05 22.04 -18.81
C ALA A 261 17.45 23.51 -19.06
N ARG A 262 16.56 24.48 -18.82
CA ARG A 262 16.88 25.90 -19.04
C ARG A 262 17.97 26.30 -18.03
N PRO A 263 19.15 26.76 -18.50
CA PRO A 263 20.21 27.16 -17.59
C PRO A 263 19.65 28.23 -16.66
N ARG A 264 19.73 27.93 -15.35
CA ARG A 264 19.35 28.87 -14.30
C ARG A 264 20.17 30.12 -14.57
N ARG A 265 19.55 31.16 -15.15
CA ARG A 265 20.20 32.46 -15.31
C ARG A 265 20.63 32.82 -13.89
N LEU A 266 21.94 32.70 -13.63
CA LEU A 266 22.52 33.23 -12.41
C LEU A 266 22.02 34.67 -12.35
N PRO A 267 21.51 35.13 -11.20
CA PRO A 267 21.16 36.52 -11.05
C PRO A 267 22.35 37.31 -11.57
N GLU A 268 22.12 38.10 -12.62
CA GLU A 268 23.10 39.06 -13.11
C GLU A 268 23.65 39.74 -11.87
N PRO A 269 24.98 39.80 -11.68
CA PRO A 269 25.54 40.52 -10.55
C PRO A 269 24.88 41.88 -10.59
N GLN A 270 24.05 42.17 -9.58
CA GLN A 270 23.53 43.50 -9.39
C GLN A 270 24.80 44.32 -9.22
N VAL A 271 25.20 45.01 -10.28
CA VAL A 271 26.15 46.09 -10.20
C VAL A 271 25.53 46.97 -9.14
N GLU A 272 26.15 46.98 -7.97
CA GLU A 272 25.82 47.85 -6.87
C GLU A 272 25.93 49.27 -7.42
N ALA A 273 24.84 49.75 -8.02
CA ALA A 273 24.59 51.15 -8.17
C ALA A 273 24.41 51.64 -6.75
N ARG A 274 25.55 52.01 -6.16
CA ARG A 274 25.75 52.74 -4.92
C ARG A 274 24.87 53.99 -4.99
N THR A 275 23.59 53.80 -4.72
CA THR A 275 22.63 54.86 -4.52
C THR A 275 22.65 55.08 -3.03
N GLU A 276 23.26 56.21 -2.67
CA GLU A 276 23.26 56.78 -1.35
C GLU A 276 21.88 56.66 -0.73
N ALA A 277 21.82 56.04 0.44
CA ALA A 277 20.59 55.81 1.17
C ALA A 277 19.96 57.16 1.59
N PRO A 278 18.71 57.46 1.21
CA PRO A 278 17.91 58.36 2.01
C PRO A 278 17.39 57.59 3.23
N GLU A 279 17.88 58.02 4.38
CA GLU A 279 17.46 57.69 5.74
C GLU A 279 15.93 57.77 5.88
N ASN A 280 15.21 56.66 5.70
CA ASN A 280 13.75 56.61 5.85
C ASN A 280 13.35 56.05 7.23
N LYS A 281 13.21 56.97 8.17
CA LYS A 281 12.58 56.79 9.49
C LYS A 281 11.07 56.58 9.34
N SER A 282 10.57 55.37 9.05
CA SER A 282 9.12 55.12 9.09
C SER A 282 8.66 53.67 9.31
N SER A 283 9.49 52.79 9.89
CA SER A 283 9.10 51.39 10.20
C SER A 283 8.78 51.15 11.68
N MET A 284 8.09 52.09 12.35
CA MET A 284 7.76 51.99 13.79
C MET A 284 6.26 52.14 14.12
N LEU A 285 5.35 51.74 13.21
CA LEU A 285 3.89 51.92 13.42
C LEU A 285 2.99 50.74 12.99
N TRP A 286 3.50 49.53 12.75
CA TRP A 286 2.66 48.37 12.37
C TRP A 286 2.55 47.23 13.41
N ILE A 287 3.12 47.39 14.62
CA ILE A 287 3.07 46.35 15.67
C ILE A 287 1.81 46.44 16.57
N SER A 288 0.99 47.50 16.46
CA SER A 288 -0.13 47.74 17.39
C SER A 288 -1.46 47.01 17.06
N SER A 289 -1.58 46.28 15.94
CA SER A 289 -2.87 45.66 15.56
C SER A 289 -3.06 44.20 15.99
N ALA A 290 -2.05 43.53 16.54
CA ALA A 290 -2.15 42.11 16.91
C ALA A 290 -2.63 41.85 18.36
N VAL A 291 -2.60 42.85 19.24
CA VAL A 291 -2.90 42.65 20.67
C VAL A 291 -4.39 42.82 21.01
N LEU A 292 -5.19 43.45 20.13
CA LEU A 292 -6.62 43.70 20.39
C LEU A 292 -7.57 42.57 19.97
N LEU A 293 -7.12 41.57 19.20
CA LEU A 293 -7.95 40.42 18.79
C LEU A 293 -7.92 39.24 19.78
N ILE A 294 -6.95 39.19 20.71
CA ILE A 294 -6.86 38.11 21.71
C ILE A 294 -7.77 38.39 22.93
N ALA A 295 -8.12 39.65 23.20
CA ALA A 295 -8.99 39.99 24.32
C ALA A 295 -10.49 39.70 24.07
N ALA A 296 -10.95 39.67 22.82
CA ALA A 296 -12.37 39.46 22.50
C ALA A 296 -12.79 37.99 22.51
N SER A 297 -11.89 37.04 22.24
CA SER A 297 -12.17 35.60 22.22
C SER A 297 -12.14 34.96 23.61
N GLY A 298 -11.44 35.55 24.58
CA GLY A 298 -11.43 35.05 25.97
C GLY A 298 -12.72 35.30 26.76
N TYR A 299 -13.45 36.39 26.47
CA TYR A 299 -14.64 36.77 27.25
C TYR A 299 -15.90 35.93 26.89
N GLY A 300 -15.95 35.37 25.67
CA GLY A 300 -17.07 34.52 25.22
C GLY A 300 -17.09 33.14 25.90
N TRP A 301 -15.94 32.56 26.20
CA TRP A 301 -15.83 31.20 26.73
C TRP A 301 -16.18 31.10 28.22
N LEU A 302 -15.98 32.17 28.99
CA LEU A 302 -16.36 32.22 30.41
C LEU A 302 -17.88 32.35 30.64
N ARG A 303 -18.65 32.77 29.63
CA ARG A 303 -20.11 32.97 29.76
C ARG A 303 -20.95 31.74 29.37
N SER A 304 -20.43 30.82 28.56
CA SER A 304 -21.16 29.60 28.16
C SER A 304 -21.13 28.49 29.21
N ARG A 305 -20.30 28.60 30.26
CA ARG A 305 -20.15 27.58 31.31
C ARG A 305 -21.10 27.75 32.51
N LYS A 306 -22.02 28.72 32.47
CA LYS A 306 -23.00 29.02 33.54
C LYS A 306 -24.47 28.98 33.07
N ARG A 307 -24.77 28.25 31.99
CA ARG A 307 -26.15 27.88 31.62
C ARG A 307 -26.25 26.38 31.44
#